data_AF-A0A7Y2Y095-F1
#
_entry.id   AF-A0A7Y2Y095-F1
#
_cell.length_a   1.000
_cell.length_b   1.000
_cell.length_c   1.000
_cell.angle_alpha   90.00
_cell.angle_beta   90.00
_cell.angle_gamma   90.00
#
_symmetry.space_group_name_H-M   'P 1'
#
loop_
_entity.id
_entity.type
_entity.pdbx_description
1 polymer ?
#
loop_
_entity_poly.entity_id
_entity_poly.type
_entity_poly.pdbx_seq_one_letter_code
_entity_poly.pdbx_strand_id
1 'polypeptide(L)'
;MKRMLAILCLTALCAGCTQFPELDFTQTAALEAAEYPALVPIEPIIASVDQSGPDPVAEQTNMDARLAGLRARADRLRGGVLSAAEKKRLEEGLR
;
A
#
# COMPACT_ATOMS: atom_id res chain seq x y z
N MET A 1 7.30 22.64 -6.23
CA MET A 1 6.85 21.46 -5.45
C MET A 1 5.82 20.61 -6.20
N LYS A 2 4.64 21.13 -6.59
CA LYS A 2 3.62 20.34 -7.35
C LYS A 2 4.13 19.71 -8.66
N ARG A 3 4.94 20.44 -9.44
CA ARG A 3 5.57 19.93 -10.68
C ARG A 3 6.54 18.78 -10.42
N MET A 4 7.30 18.87 -9.33
CA MET A 4 8.27 17.84 -8.94
C MET A 4 7.56 16.57 -8.46
N LEU A 5 6.43 16.71 -7.76
CA LEU A 5 5.58 15.58 -7.38
C LEU A 5 4.93 14.90 -8.59
N ALA A 6 4.49 15.68 -9.58
CA ALA A 6 3.92 15.13 -10.82
C ALA A 6 4.95 14.34 -11.63
N ILE A 7 6.19 14.84 -11.72
CA ILE A 7 7.30 14.14 -12.40
C ILE A 7 7.61 12.83 -11.67
N LEU A 8 7.67 12.84 -10.33
CA LEU A 8 7.94 11.65 -9.52
C LEU A 8 6.86 10.57 -9.69
N CYS A 9 5.58 10.96 -9.70
CA CYS A 9 4.47 10.04 -9.97
C CYS A 9 4.54 9.45 -11.39
N LEU A 10 4.90 10.25 -12.39
CA LEU A 10 4.98 9.79 -13.77
C LEU A 10 6.11 8.76 -13.95
N THR A 11 7.28 9.00 -13.35
CA THR A 11 8.41 8.06 -13.40
C THR A 11 8.11 6.75 -12.67
N ALA A 12 7.36 6.80 -11.56
CA ALA A 12 6.94 5.61 -10.82
C ALA A 12 5.95 4.75 -11.61
N LEU A 13 5.04 5.36 -12.37
CA LEU A 13 4.12 4.63 -13.26
C LEU A 13 4.85 3.93 -14.41
N CYS A 14 5.87 4.56 -14.99
CA CYS A 14 6.67 3.95 -16.06
C CYS A 14 7.57 2.81 -15.57
N ALA A 15 8.00 2.83 -14.30
CA ALA A 15 8.81 1.76 -13.72
C ALA A 15 8.04 0.44 -13.50
N GLY A 16 6.70 0.45 -13.60
CA GLY A 16 5.87 -0.76 -13.60
C GLY A 16 5.84 -1.49 -14.94
N CYS A 17 6.28 -0.84 -16.03
CA CYS A 17 6.46 -1.47 -17.34
C CYS A 17 7.81 -2.21 -17.42
N THR A 18 8.12 -3.03 -16.42
CA THR A 18 9.29 -3.91 -16.51
C THR A 18 8.97 -5.03 -17.49
N GLN A 19 10.01 -5.49 -18.19
CA GLN A 19 9.93 -6.66 -19.03
C GLN A 19 9.61 -7.87 -18.14
N PHE A 20 8.36 -8.33 -18.19
CA PHE A 20 8.01 -9.64 -17.64
C PHE A 20 8.94 -10.65 -18.33
N PRO A 21 9.70 -11.47 -17.60
CA PRO A 21 10.54 -12.46 -18.25
C PRO A 21 9.61 -13.33 -19.10
N GLU A 22 9.95 -13.47 -20.39
CA GLU A 22 9.21 -14.34 -21.27
C GLU A 22 9.42 -15.77 -20.74
N LEU A 23 8.46 -16.23 -19.95
CA LEU A 23 8.41 -17.60 -19.50
C LEU A 23 8.14 -18.40 -20.77
N ASP A 24 9.16 -19.08 -21.28
CA ASP A 24 8.97 -20.15 -22.24
C ASP A 24 8.08 -21.18 -21.53
N PHE A 25 6.76 -21.07 -21.71
CA PHE A 25 5.75 -22.00 -21.20
C PHE A 25 5.82 -23.37 -21.91
N THR A 26 6.99 -23.72 -22.45
CA THR A 26 7.26 -25.04 -23.00
C THR A 26 7.34 -26.01 -21.83
N GLN A 27 6.18 -26.50 -21.39
CA GLN A 27 6.13 -27.76 -20.67
C GLN A 27 6.73 -28.81 -21.62
N THR A 28 7.97 -29.20 -21.34
CA THR A 28 8.62 -30.26 -22.10
C THR A 28 7.91 -31.57 -21.78
N ALA A 29 7.90 -32.53 -22.70
CA ALA A 29 7.33 -33.85 -22.43
C ALA A 29 7.96 -34.52 -21.19
N ALA A 30 9.21 -34.18 -20.88
CA ALA A 30 9.88 -34.64 -19.66
C ALA A 30 9.31 -34.00 -18.39
N LEU A 31 8.91 -32.73 -18.45
CA LEU A 31 8.29 -32.01 -17.33
C LEU A 31 6.84 -32.47 -17.11
N GLU A 32 6.11 -32.75 -18.18
CA GLU A 32 4.74 -33.30 -18.11
C GLU A 32 4.73 -34.72 -17.54
N ALA A 33 5.73 -35.53 -17.88
CA ALA A 33 5.90 -36.89 -17.34
C ALA A 33 6.61 -36.93 -15.97
N ALA A 34 7.04 -35.78 -15.43
CA ALA A 34 7.72 -35.73 -14.15
C ALA A 34 6.76 -36.02 -13.00
N GLU A 35 7.26 -36.67 -11.96
CA GLU A 35 6.49 -36.86 -10.74
C GLU A 35 6.29 -35.51 -10.04
N TYR A 36 5.10 -35.32 -9.46
CA TYR A 36 4.84 -34.15 -8.64
C TYR A 36 5.79 -34.13 -7.44
N PRO A 37 6.30 -32.96 -7.04
CA PRO A 37 7.19 -32.86 -5.89
C PRO A 37 6.45 -33.29 -4.62
N ALA A 38 7.19 -33.94 -3.72
CA ALA A 38 6.66 -34.31 -2.42
C ALA A 38 6.27 -33.05 -1.63
N LEU A 39 5.02 -33.00 -1.16
CA LEU A 39 4.55 -31.93 -0.29
C LEU A 39 5.17 -32.10 1.10
N VAL A 40 5.86 -31.07 1.57
CA VAL A 40 6.45 -31.04 2.92
C VAL A 40 5.51 -30.25 3.84
N PRO A 41 5.29 -30.70 5.09
CA PRO A 41 4.51 -29.94 6.06
C PRO A 41 5.08 -28.54 6.27
N ILE A 42 4.21 -27.54 6.38
CA ILE A 42 4.61 -26.12 6.46
C ILE A 42 5.04 -25.71 7.87
N GLU A 43 4.45 -26.30 8.91
CA GLU A 43 4.72 -25.96 10.31
C GLU A 43 6.21 -26.09 10.71
N PRO A 44 6.94 -27.18 10.37
CA PRO A 44 8.36 -27.28 10.68
C PRO A 44 9.21 -26.22 9.96
N ILE A 45 8.80 -25.84 8.75
CA ILE A 45 9.48 -24.80 7.96
C ILE A 45 9.31 -23.46 8.68
N ILE A 46 8.08 -23.09 9.05
CA ILE A 46 7.78 -21.85 9.78
C ILE A 46 8.55 -21.80 11.11
N ALA A 47 8.60 -22.92 11.84
CA ALA A 47 9.34 -23.01 13.11
C ALA A 47 10.86 -22.87 12.95
N SER A 48 11.40 -23.20 11.77
CA SER A 48 12.83 -23.09 11.45
C SER A 48 13.28 -21.71 10.95
N VAL A 49 12.32 -20.83 10.66
CA VAL A 49 12.63 -19.45 10.25
C VAL A 49 12.98 -18.66 11.51
N ASP A 50 14.25 -18.26 11.63
CA ASP A 50 14.63 -17.15 12.51
C ASP A 50 13.74 -15.97 12.13
N GLN A 51 12.98 -15.42 13.09
CA GLN A 51 12.04 -14.31 12.90
C GLN A 51 12.75 -13.06 12.35
N SER A 52 13.08 -13.09 11.07
CA SER A 52 13.74 -12.06 10.31
C SER A 52 12.63 -11.21 9.69
N GLY A 53 11.91 -10.52 10.56
CA GLY A 53 10.78 -9.70 10.20
C GLY A 53 10.61 -8.58 11.23
N PRO A 54 9.85 -7.53 10.89
CA PRO A 54 9.48 -6.52 11.87
C PRO A 54 8.80 -7.16 13.08
N ASP A 55 9.14 -6.72 14.28
CA ASP A 55 8.46 -7.16 15.50
C ASP A 55 6.96 -6.84 15.36
N PRO A 56 6.07 -7.85 15.37
CA PRO A 56 4.64 -7.65 15.16
C PRO A 56 4.01 -6.73 16.21
N VAL A 57 4.53 -6.71 17.44
CA VAL A 57 4.04 -5.82 18.51
C VAL A 57 4.44 -4.37 18.23
N ALA A 58 5.68 -4.16 17.80
CA ALA A 58 6.17 -2.84 17.42
C ALA A 58 5.43 -2.27 16.19
N GLU A 59 5.17 -3.10 15.18
CA GLU A 59 4.42 -2.70 13.99
C GLU A 59 2.97 -2.36 14.31
N GLN A 60 2.30 -3.18 15.13
CA GLN A 60 0.94 -2.89 15.57
C GLN A 60 0.86 -1.54 16.29
N THR A 61 1.81 -1.28 17.19
CA THR A 61 1.91 0.01 17.90
C THR A 61 2.13 1.18 16.93
N ASN A 62 2.95 1.01 15.89
CA ASN A 62 3.16 2.03 14.86
C ASN A 62 1.88 2.33 14.09
N MET A 63 1.14 1.29 13.69
CA MET A 63 -0.12 1.44 12.95
C MET A 63 -1.18 2.15 13.77
N ASP A 64 -1.31 1.81 15.06
CA ASP A 64 -2.28 2.44 15.96
C ASP A 64 -1.98 3.93 16.17
N ALA A 65 -0.71 4.29 16.34
CA ALA A 65 -0.29 5.69 16.43
C ALA A 65 -0.62 6.47 15.14
N ARG A 66 -0.36 5.86 13.98
CA ARG A 66 -0.70 6.47 12.68
C ARG A 66 -2.20 6.65 12.51
N LEU A 67 -3.01 5.66 12.87
CA LEU A 67 -4.47 5.73 12.84
C LEU A 67 -5.00 6.86 13.73
N ALA A 68 -4.48 6.98 14.95
CA ALA A 68 -4.86 8.06 15.86
C ALA A 68 -4.56 9.44 15.26
N GLY A 69 -3.36 9.63 14.69
CA GLY A 69 -2.97 10.87 14.03
C GLY A 69 -3.85 11.23 12.82
N LEU A 70 -4.23 10.23 12.02
CA LEU A 70 -5.12 10.41 10.87
C LEU A 70 -6.53 10.79 11.31
N ARG A 71 -7.09 10.12 12.33
CA ARG A 71 -8.40 10.45 12.90
C ARG A 71 -8.43 11.89 13.44
N ALA A 72 -7.43 12.28 14.22
CA ALA A 72 -7.33 13.64 14.74
C ALA A 72 -7.24 14.70 13.62
N ARG A 73 -6.55 14.39 12.52
CA ARG A 73 -6.52 15.28 11.33
C ARG A 73 -7.89 15.37 10.67
N ALA A 74 -8.57 14.25 10.47
CA ALA A 74 -9.89 14.21 9.88
C ALA A 74 -10.91 15.01 10.70
N ASP A 75 -10.88 14.89 12.03
CA ASP A 75 -11.79 15.63 12.90
C ASP A 75 -11.58 17.15 12.83
N ARG A 76 -10.33 17.60 12.69
CA ARG A 76 -10.05 19.02 12.42
C ARG A 76 -10.59 19.48 11.06
N LEU A 77 -10.50 18.63 10.03
CA LEU A 77 -11.00 18.94 8.69
C LEU A 77 -12.53 18.91 8.60
N ARG A 78 -13.20 18.12 9.44
CA ARG A 78 -14.67 18.06 9.54
C ARG A 78 -15.27 19.30 10.18
N GLY A 79 -14.47 20.08 10.91
CA GLY A 79 -14.89 21.40 11.38
C GLY A 79 -15.25 22.31 10.21
N GLY A 80 -16.28 23.15 10.39
CA GLY A 80 -16.62 24.17 9.41
C GLY A 80 -15.43 25.11 9.22
N VAL A 81 -14.82 25.10 8.03
CA VAL A 81 -13.68 25.97 7.67
C VAL A 81 -14.10 27.45 7.64
N LEU A 82 -15.39 27.71 7.44
CA LEU A 82 -15.99 29.03 7.45
C LEU A 82 -16.84 29.21 8.71
N SER A 83 -16.62 30.31 9.40
CA SER A 83 -17.55 30.82 10.42
C SER A 83 -18.93 31.10 9.79
N ALA A 84 -19.97 31.15 10.63
CA ALA A 84 -21.31 31.48 10.17
C ALA A 84 -21.37 32.85 9.45
N ALA A 85 -20.59 33.83 9.93
CA ALA A 85 -20.50 35.15 9.31
C ALA A 85 -19.84 35.10 7.92
N GLU A 86 -18.79 34.28 7.75
CA GLU A 86 -18.14 34.10 6.44
C GLU A 86 -19.04 33.38 5.44
N LYS A 87 -19.80 32.37 5.87
CA LYS A 87 -20.80 31.71 5.02
C LYS A 87 -21.87 32.70 4.55
N LYS A 88 -22.39 33.52 5.46
CA LYS A 88 -23.40 34.53 5.16
C LYS A 88 -22.89 35.56 4.14
N ARG A 89 -21.67 36.07 4.31
CA ARG A 89 -21.03 36.99 3.34
C ARG A 89 -20.91 36.38 1.94
N LEU A 90 -20.58 35.08 1.86
CA LEU A 90 -20.44 34.36 0.59
C LEU A 90 -21.80 34.19 -0.11
N GLU A 91 -22.84 33.88 0.64
CA GLU A 91 -24.23 33.79 0.13
C GLU A 91 -24.76 35.14 -0.36
N GLU A 92 -24.42 36.23 0.32
CA GLU A 92 -24.80 37.60 -0.07
C GLU A 92 -24.11 38.05 -1.36
N GLY A 93 -22.84 37.66 -1.59
CA GLY A 93 -22.11 38.00 -2.81
C GLY A 93 -22.45 37.13 -4.04
N LEU A 94 -23.24 36.08 -3.87
CA LEU A 94 -23.72 35.19 -4.95
C LEU A 94 -25.07 35.66 -5.55
N ARG A 95 -25.70 36.66 -4.95
CA ARG A 95 -26.90 37.34 -5.45
C ARG A 95 -26.55 38.60 -6.21
#